data_AF-A0A952C9F4-F1
#
_entry.id   AF-A0A952C9F4-F1
#
_cell.length_a   1.000
_cell.length_b   1.000
_cell.length_c   1.000
_cell.angle_alpha   90.00
_cell.angle_beta   90.00
_cell.angle_gamma   90.00
#
_symmetry.space_group_name_H-M   'P 1'
#
loop_
_entity.id
_entity.type
_entity.pdbx_description
1 polymer ?
#
loop_
_entity_poly.entity_id
_entity_poly.type
_entity_poly.pdbx_seq_one_letter_code
_entity_poly.pdbx_strand_id
1 'polypeptide(L)'
;MARFGRSKEKRNDARLSVLALVINIHGFIKYSCIHEGNLADVDSLSFMIDKLNRCTNAEHPIVVLDAGIATEANLKMIRAKGYH
;
A
#
# COMPACT_ATOMS: atom_id res chain seq x y z
N MET A 1 8.47 -3.13 -14.05
CA MET A 1 9.67 -3.78 -13.48
C MET A 1 10.09 -3.04 -12.21
N ALA A 2 10.30 -3.73 -11.08
CA ALA A 2 10.74 -3.13 -9.81
C ALA A 2 11.96 -2.19 -9.98
N ARG A 3 11.99 -1.07 -9.25
CA ARG A 3 12.98 0.03 -9.43
C ARG A 3 13.88 0.19 -8.22
N PHE A 4 15.08 0.71 -8.44
CA PHE A 4 15.97 1.15 -7.37
C PHE A 4 15.41 2.42 -6.74
N GLY A 5 15.53 2.52 -5.42
CA GLY A 5 15.12 3.69 -4.65
C GLY A 5 15.84 3.73 -3.31
N ARG A 6 15.51 4.71 -2.47
CA ARG A 6 16.19 4.90 -1.19
C ARG A 6 15.68 3.89 -0.16
N SER A 7 16.38 2.77 -0.02
CA SER A 7 16.08 1.79 1.02
C SER A 7 16.47 2.32 2.42
N LYS A 8 15.83 1.80 3.48
CA LYS A 8 16.18 2.13 4.87
C LYS A 8 17.64 1.76 5.20
N GLU A 9 18.13 0.69 4.59
CA GLU A 9 19.50 0.20 4.73
C GLU A 9 20.52 0.98 3.86
N LYS A 10 20.07 2.01 3.11
CA LYS A 10 20.89 2.79 2.15
C LYS A 10 21.59 1.94 1.09
N ARG A 11 21.05 0.75 0.86
CA ARG A 11 21.46 -0.20 -0.17
C ARG A 11 20.95 0.23 -1.54
N ASN A 12 21.81 0.07 -2.53
CA ASN A 12 21.57 0.33 -3.95
C ASN A 12 21.67 -0.93 -4.82
N ASP A 13 21.93 -2.09 -4.21
CA ASP A 13 22.06 -3.40 -4.84
C ASP A 13 20.72 -4.15 -5.01
N ALA A 14 19.65 -3.66 -4.37
CA ALA A 14 18.32 -4.29 -4.38
C ALA A 14 17.23 -3.37 -4.94
N ARG A 15 16.31 -3.95 -5.71
CA ARG A 15 15.12 -3.26 -6.21
C ARG A 15 14.05 -3.20 -5.12
N LEU A 16 13.34 -2.08 -5.03
CA LEU A 16 12.24 -1.90 -4.10
C LEU A 16 10.94 -2.43 -4.72
N SER A 17 10.14 -3.07 -3.87
CA SER A 17 8.78 -3.52 -4.18
C SER A 17 7.86 -3.11 -3.04
N VAL A 18 6.59 -2.85 -3.34
CA VAL A 18 5.56 -2.59 -2.33
C VAL A 18 4.69 -3.82 -2.21
N LEU A 19 4.53 -4.30 -0.97
CA LEU A 19 3.61 -5.38 -0.64
C LEU A 19 2.30 -4.78 -0.13
N ALA A 20 1.21 -5.05 -0.84
CA ALA A 20 -0.14 -4.81 -0.38
C ALA A 20 -0.68 -6.08 0.28
N LEU A 21 -1.20 -5.96 1.50
CA LEU A 21 -1.75 -7.10 2.24
C LEU A 21 -3.11 -6.73 2.84
N VAL A 22 -4.11 -7.59 2.66
CA VAL A 22 -5.35 -7.55 3.43
C VAL A 22 -5.41 -8.77 4.32
N ILE A 23 -5.48 -8.53 5.62
CA ILE A 23 -5.61 -9.56 6.64
C ILE A 23 -6.97 -9.44 7.33
N ASN A 24 -7.54 -10.57 7.73
CA ASN A 24 -8.73 -10.57 8.58
C ASN A 24 -8.33 -10.46 10.06
N ILE A 25 -9.33 -10.34 10.94
CA ILE A 25 -9.13 -10.23 12.40
C ILE A 25 -8.45 -11.46 13.04
N HIS A 26 -8.40 -12.58 12.34
CA HIS A 26 -7.73 -13.80 12.79
C HIS A 26 -6.29 -13.91 12.28
N GLY A 27 -5.80 -12.91 11.54
CA GLY A 27 -4.45 -12.89 10.98
C GLY A 27 -4.30 -13.65 9.66
N PHE A 28 -5.38 -14.14 9.05
CA PHE A 28 -5.31 -14.79 7.75
C PHE A 28 -5.26 -13.78 6.63
N ILE A 29 -4.35 -14.01 5.68
CA ILE A 29 -4.23 -13.23 4.45
C ILE A 29 -5.43 -13.53 3.57
N LYS A 30 -6.26 -12.52 3.32
CA LYS A 30 -7.36 -12.58 2.34
C LYS A 30 -6.90 -12.22 0.94
N TYR A 31 -5.94 -11.31 0.83
CA TYR A 31 -5.40 -10.87 -0.45
C TYR A 31 -3.96 -10.36 -0.28
N SER A 32 -3.10 -10.64 -1.27
CA SER A 32 -1.77 -10.05 -1.37
C SER A 32 -1.51 -9.60 -2.80
N CYS A 33 -0.78 -8.49 -2.97
CA CYS A 33 -0.28 -8.07 -4.27
C CYS A 33 1.08 -7.39 -4.13
N ILE A 34 2.00 -7.74 -5.01
CA ILE A 34 3.33 -7.12 -5.08
C ILE A 34 3.30 -6.12 -6.22
N HIS A 35 3.69 -4.90 -5.92
CA HIS A 35 3.73 -3.79 -6.86
C HIS A 35 5.14 -3.20 -6.94
N GLU A 36 5.39 -2.42 -7.99
CA GLU A 36 6.69 -1.80 -8.22
C GLU A 36 6.98 -0.71 -7.18
N GLY A 37 8.23 -0.63 -6.72
CA GLY A 37 8.70 0.23 -5.61
C GLY A 37 8.63 1.75 -5.80
N ASN A 38 7.76 2.26 -6.67
CA ASN A 38 7.50 3.70 -6.84
C ASN A 38 6.04 4.07 -6.54
N LEU A 39 5.37 3.30 -5.68
CA LEU A 39 4.01 3.53 -5.18
C LEU A 39 3.89 4.70 -4.20
N ALA A 40 4.90 5.56 -4.12
CA ALA A 40 4.84 6.81 -3.37
C ALA A 40 3.86 7.82 -4.00
N ASP A 41 3.46 7.58 -5.26
CA ASP A 41 2.44 8.33 -5.98
C ASP A 41 1.01 7.97 -5.50
N VAL A 42 0.18 9.01 -5.38
CA VAL A 42 -1.20 8.95 -4.90
C VAL A 42 -2.09 8.09 -5.80
N ASP A 43 -1.88 8.14 -7.11
CA ASP A 43 -2.75 7.46 -8.07
C ASP A 43 -2.57 5.95 -7.97
N SER A 44 -1.33 5.48 -7.86
CA SER A 44 -1.02 4.06 -7.68
C SER A 44 -1.60 3.51 -6.36
N LEU A 45 -1.50 4.27 -5.27
CA LEU A 45 -2.04 3.84 -3.96
C LEU A 45 -3.58 3.84 -3.97
N SER A 46 -4.18 4.86 -4.58
CA SER A 46 -5.63 4.96 -4.77
C SER A 46 -6.18 3.77 -5.54
N PHE A 47 -5.55 3.40 -6.66
CA PHE A 47 -5.91 2.25 -7.48
C PHE A 47 -5.79 0.93 -6.71
N MET A 48 -4.73 0.77 -5.93
CA MET A 48 -4.52 -0.41 -5.09
C MET A 48 -5.65 -0.58 -4.07
N ILE A 49 -6.00 0.50 -3.35
CA ILE A 49 -7.08 0.49 -2.37
C ILE A 49 -8.42 0.12 -3.02
N ASP A 50 -8.73 0.67 -4.19
CA ASP A 50 -9.97 0.35 -4.92
C ASP A 50 -10.02 -1.12 -5.34
N LYS A 51 -8.89 -1.66 -5.79
CA LYS A 51 -8.77 -3.07 -6.15
C LYS A 51 -9.02 -3.97 -4.94
N LEU A 52 -8.39 -3.65 -3.80
CA LEU A 52 -8.55 -4.40 -2.55
C LEU A 52 -10.00 -4.38 -2.05
N ASN A 53 -10.64 -3.20 -2.08
CA ASN A 53 -12.03 -3.07 -1.66
C ASN A 53 -12.97 -3.95 -2.50
N ARG A 54 -12.81 -3.91 -3.84
CA ARG A 54 -13.59 -4.76 -4.76
C ARG A 54 -13.38 -6.26 -4.54
N CYS A 55 -12.16 -6.68 -4.20
CA CYS A 55 -11.84 -8.10 -4.01
C CYS A 55 -12.29 -8.65 -2.65
N THR A 56 -12.48 -7.79 -1.64
CA THR A 56 -12.67 -8.23 -0.26
C THR A 56 -14.03 -7.90 0.32
N ASN A 57 -14.75 -6.90 -0.23
CA ASN A 57 -15.98 -6.36 0.34
C ASN A 57 -15.86 -6.15 1.86
N ALA A 58 -14.71 -5.63 2.31
CA ALA A 58 -14.44 -5.46 3.72
C ALA A 58 -15.31 -4.33 4.29
N GLU A 59 -16.10 -4.63 5.33
CA GLU A 59 -16.80 -3.62 6.11
C GLU A 59 -15.80 -2.96 7.08
N HIS A 60 -15.59 -1.65 6.94
CA HIS A 60 -14.73 -0.82 7.78
C HIS A 60 -13.26 -1.30 7.90
N PRO A 61 -12.52 -1.42 6.79
CA PRO A 61 -11.11 -1.81 6.84
C PRO A 61 -10.25 -0.70 7.47
N ILE A 62 -9.25 -1.10 8.24
CA ILE A 62 -8.21 -0.21 8.78
C ILE A 62 -7.02 -0.21 7.81
N VAL A 63 -6.53 0.97 7.46
CA VAL A 63 -5.39 1.10 6.54
C VAL A 63 -4.12 1.35 7.35
N VAL A 64 -3.21 0.37 7.33
CA VAL A 64 -1.88 0.50 7.95
C VAL A 64 -0.87 0.77 6.84
N LEU A 65 -0.14 1.89 6.95
CA LEU A 65 0.84 2.34 5.95
C LEU A 65 2.24 2.29 6.54
N ASP A 66 3.20 1.90 5.71
CA ASP A 66 4.61 2.14 6.01
C ASP A 66 4.93 3.64 5.99
N ALA A 67 5.83 4.09 6.87
CA ALA A 67 6.20 5.50 6.97
C ALA A 67 6.82 6.06 5.67
N GLY A 68 7.44 5.22 4.84
CA GLY A 68 8.03 5.62 3.55
C GLY A 68 7.01 5.96 2.47
N ILE A 69 5.75 5.53 2.63
CA ILE A 69 4.64 5.81 1.70
C ILE A 69 3.56 6.71 2.31
N ALA A 70 3.69 7.10 3.59
CA ALA A 70 2.75 7.96 4.31
C ALA A 70 2.95 9.45 4.01
N THR A 71 2.99 9.83 2.73
CA THR A 71 3.05 11.24 2.32
C THR A 71 1.74 11.96 2.64
N GLU A 72 1.77 13.28 2.86
CA GLU A 72 0.57 14.09 3.10
C GLU A 72 -0.52 13.91 2.03
N ALA A 73 -0.11 13.78 0.76
CA ALA A 73 -1.03 13.56 -0.34
C ALA A 73 -1.72 12.19 -0.25
N ASN A 74 -0.98 11.15 0.12
CA ASN A 74 -1.53 9.80 0.32
C ASN A 74 -2.50 9.76 1.51
N LEU A 75 -2.15 10.40 2.63
CA LEU A 75 -3.01 10.48 3.81
C LEU A 75 -4.32 11.22 3.50
N LYS A 76 -4.26 12.33 2.77
CA LYS A 76 -5.46 13.06 2.33
C LYS A 76 -6.34 12.21 1.42
N MET A 77 -5.75 11.48 0.48
CA MET A 77 -6.49 10.59 -0.43
C MET A 77 -7.20 9.47 0.34
N ILE A 78 -6.51 8.82 1.29
CA ILE A 78 -7.07 7.73 2.09
C ILE A 78 -8.27 8.22 2.92
N ARG A 79 -8.12 9.38 3.58
CA ARG A 79 -9.23 9.99 4.35
C ARG A 79 -10.38 10.43 3.46
N ALA A 80 -10.11 10.98 2.28
CA ALA A 80 -11.15 11.37 1.32
C ALA A 80 -11.97 10.17 0.82
N LYS A 81 -11.37 8.97 0.80
CA LYS A 81 -12.08 7.72 0.51
C LYS A 81 -12.85 7.12 1.69
N GLY A 82 -12.80 7.76 2.87
CA GLY A 82 -13.54 7.34 4.07
C GLY A 82 -12.83 6.28 4.92
N TYR A 83 -11.53 6.05 4.70
CA TYR A 83 -10.74 5.14 5.53
C TYR A 83 -10.12 5.86 6.74
N HIS A 84 -9.92 5.10 7.82
CA HIS A 84 -9.26 5.54 9.06
C HIS A 84 -7.76 5.32 9.02
#